data_AF-A0A370DLZ0-F1
#
_entry.id   AF-A0A370DLZ0-F1
#
_cell.length_a   1.000
_cell.length_b   1.000
_cell.length_c   1.000
_cell.angle_alpha   90.00
_cell.angle_beta   90.00
_cell.angle_gamma   90.00
#
_symmetry.space_group_name_H-M   'P 1'
#
loop_
_entity.id
_entity.type
_entity.pdbx_description
1 polymer ?
#
loop_
_entity_poly.entity_id
_entity_poly.type
_entity_poly.pdbx_seq_one_letter_code
_entity_poly.pdbx_strand_id
1 'polypeptide(L)'
;MFKRTHQLCLFLFILLSSVNSQANVSPVVLQTSFKIGAWQPLPENKIKSASVDSALSEISKTRRFAFFTSSQQGLKTGTLKISIKLVEAAETATVSILLQQVEGESVSSTHSESLKNKDFDGIYKQFQKAGEMAGKKIVKTLESHPQAVANIKVHPRDQARIRYLESQIININNKIIQQPENDSVRSEAKLEFILNELSSMRNAYADLAKKEDIQKQGVKIDKVLTEVGALSKKIDNKPSTQINVNQSYVIENPLLGQNKISGKAEPGRDDEKAQQLYNESQDFKRSKKYRKAEYNLLKAMRLSISSDLSSLILDELNYSLPMFEAQALAIDLGRDFQKYSRTGKDKIMLSQINTIYKKALKNNQHDFQRTREIQQKLDQHHTTSHAMNAVVSSQYKMHAHTIHMYMRQNQAMMGEYPDKQKFKELLKQAGLRYEVISYQVSADKYTARLNSGSGGGFSLKVDEYGQLEVN
;
A
#
# COMPACT_ATOMS: atom_id res chain seq x y z
N MET A 1 6.47 -0.71 -58.04
CA MET A 1 6.01 -0.06 -56.79
C MET A 1 4.92 -0.83 -56.01
N PHE A 2 4.20 -1.79 -56.61
CA PHE A 2 3.07 -2.49 -55.94
C PHE A 2 3.42 -3.68 -55.02
N LYS A 3 4.66 -4.19 -55.01
CA LYS A 3 5.04 -5.35 -54.16
C LYS A 3 5.34 -5.00 -52.70
N ARG A 4 5.69 -3.75 -52.36
CA ARG A 4 6.03 -3.34 -50.99
C ARG A 4 4.79 -3.04 -50.12
N THR A 5 3.66 -2.67 -50.71
CA THR A 5 2.42 -2.37 -49.98
C THR A 5 1.71 -3.63 -49.48
N HIS A 6 1.81 -4.76 -50.19
CA HIS A 6 1.23 -6.02 -49.72
C HIS A 6 2.02 -6.65 -48.55
N GLN A 7 3.35 -6.51 -48.51
CA GLN A 7 4.15 -6.94 -47.36
C GLN A 7 3.86 -6.12 -46.09
N LEU A 8 3.59 -4.82 -46.24
CA LEU A 8 3.26 -3.94 -45.11
C LEU A 8 1.85 -4.21 -44.55
N CYS A 9 0.86 -4.48 -45.42
CA CYS A 9 -0.48 -4.89 -44.98
C CYS A 9 -0.49 -6.27 -44.32
N LEU A 10 0.33 -7.22 -44.77
CA LEU A 10 0.44 -8.54 -44.13
C LEU A 10 1.11 -8.44 -42.75
N PHE A 11 2.16 -7.62 -42.61
CA PHE A 11 2.79 -7.35 -41.32
C PHE A 11 1.83 -6.64 -40.34
N LEU A 12 1.01 -5.72 -40.85
CA LEU A 12 -0.02 -5.04 -40.06
C LEU A 12 -1.13 -6.02 -39.63
N PHE A 13 -1.54 -6.95 -40.50
CA PHE A 13 -2.53 -7.99 -40.16
C PHE A 13 -2.00 -9.00 -39.15
N ILE A 14 -0.71 -9.36 -39.21
CA ILE A 14 -0.05 -10.24 -38.23
C ILE A 14 0.15 -9.51 -36.88
N LEU A 15 0.39 -8.19 -36.88
CA LEU A 15 0.44 -7.36 -35.67
C LEU A 15 -0.94 -7.03 -35.08
N LEU A 16 -2.01 -7.07 -35.87
CA LEU A 16 -3.40 -6.89 -35.41
C LEU A 16 -4.07 -8.19 -34.94
N SER A 17 -3.50 -9.36 -35.28
CA SER A 17 -3.98 -10.67 -34.84
C SER A 17 -3.30 -11.18 -33.57
N SER A 18 -2.35 -10.45 -32.99
CA SER A 18 -1.92 -10.62 -31.60
C SER A 18 -2.92 -9.97 -30.65
N VAL A 19 -4.18 -10.42 -30.74
CA VAL A 19 -5.23 -10.13 -29.77
C VAL A 19 -4.82 -10.79 -28.46
N ASN A 20 -4.24 -9.98 -27.56
CA ASN A 20 -4.00 -10.37 -26.18
C ASN A 20 -5.35 -10.74 -25.56
N SER A 21 -5.64 -12.04 -25.55
CA SER A 21 -6.75 -12.64 -24.83
C SER A 21 -6.49 -12.41 -23.34
N GLN A 22 -6.93 -11.29 -22.80
CA GLN A 22 -6.82 -11.03 -21.37
C GLN A 22 -7.90 -11.83 -20.65
N ALA A 23 -7.43 -12.81 -19.89
CA ALA A 23 -8.25 -13.77 -19.18
C ALA A 23 -8.94 -13.11 -17.97
N ASN A 24 -10.22 -13.46 -17.75
CA ASN A 24 -10.96 -13.07 -16.55
C ASN A 24 -10.18 -13.45 -15.28
N VAL A 25 -9.86 -12.46 -14.44
CA VAL A 25 -9.17 -12.69 -13.17
C VAL A 25 -10.21 -13.03 -12.09
N SER A 26 -10.23 -14.28 -11.63
CA SER A 26 -11.13 -14.73 -10.57
C SER A 26 -10.51 -14.46 -9.20
N PRO A 27 -11.20 -13.78 -8.27
CA PRO A 27 -10.69 -13.58 -6.92
C PRO A 27 -10.80 -14.88 -6.11
N VAL A 28 -9.72 -15.27 -5.42
CA VAL A 28 -9.63 -16.55 -4.72
C VAL A 28 -9.01 -16.37 -3.33
N VAL A 29 -9.67 -16.90 -2.30
CA VAL A 29 -9.16 -16.92 -0.92
C VAL A 29 -8.25 -18.12 -0.71
N LEU A 30 -7.03 -17.86 -0.25
CA LEU A 30 -6.04 -18.87 0.06
C LEU A 30 -6.34 -19.52 1.42
N GLN A 31 -6.50 -20.84 1.42
CA GLN A 31 -6.56 -21.65 2.63
C GLN A 31 -5.39 -22.63 2.64
N THR A 32 -4.61 -22.62 3.71
CA THR A 32 -3.52 -23.59 3.87
C THR A 32 -3.88 -24.54 5.00
N SER A 33 -3.76 -25.85 4.74
CA SER A 33 -3.95 -26.87 5.76
C SER A 33 -2.73 -27.77 5.84
N PHE A 34 -2.33 -28.06 7.06
CA PHE A 34 -1.11 -28.79 7.34
C PHE A 34 -1.44 -29.97 8.23
N LYS A 35 -1.13 -31.18 7.77
CA LYS A 35 -1.33 -32.40 8.54
C LYS A 35 -0.05 -33.21 8.52
N ILE A 36 0.76 -33.05 9.56
CA ILE A 36 1.91 -33.91 9.84
C ILE A 36 1.59 -34.71 11.11
N GLY A 37 2.05 -35.97 11.15
CA GLY A 37 2.11 -36.76 12.38
C GLY A 37 3.15 -36.22 13.38
N ALA A 38 3.63 -37.06 14.29
CA ALA A 38 4.57 -36.64 15.34
C ALA A 38 5.98 -36.28 14.85
N TRP A 39 6.37 -36.69 13.64
CA TRP A 39 7.70 -36.44 13.09
C TRP A 39 7.71 -35.18 12.20
N GLN A 40 8.57 -34.22 12.51
CA GLN A 40 8.73 -32.98 11.74
C GLN A 40 10.22 -32.76 11.42
N PRO A 41 10.64 -32.91 10.16
CA PRO A 41 12.04 -32.75 9.78
C PRO A 41 12.42 -31.27 9.64
N LEU A 42 11.43 -30.38 9.50
CA LEU A 42 11.62 -28.94 9.37
C LEU A 42 10.50 -28.24 10.14
N PRO A 43 10.74 -27.00 10.63
CA PRO A 43 9.69 -26.17 11.18
C PRO A 43 8.51 -26.01 10.21
N GLU A 44 7.29 -26.08 10.72
CA GLU A 44 6.05 -26.00 9.94
C GLU A 44 6.00 -24.78 9.00
N ASN A 45 6.49 -23.62 9.45
CA ASN A 45 6.56 -22.41 8.64
C ASN A 45 7.46 -22.53 7.41
N LYS A 46 8.59 -23.26 7.52
CA LYS A 46 9.51 -23.51 6.40
C LYS A 46 8.90 -24.45 5.38
N ILE A 47 8.23 -25.52 5.85
CA ILE A 47 7.53 -26.46 4.96
C ILE A 47 6.38 -25.74 4.24
N LYS A 48 5.59 -24.94 4.97
CA LYS A 48 4.51 -24.13 4.38
C LYS A 48 5.04 -23.17 3.33
N SER A 49 6.06 -22.37 3.63
CA SER A 49 6.63 -21.43 2.66
C SER A 49 7.17 -22.15 1.43
N ALA A 50 7.96 -23.23 1.61
CA ALA A 50 8.49 -24.02 0.50
C ALA A 50 7.40 -24.49 -0.47
N SER A 51 6.35 -25.14 0.03
CA SER A 51 5.31 -25.71 -0.82
C SER A 51 4.29 -24.68 -1.34
N VAL A 52 3.86 -23.75 -0.48
CA VAL A 52 2.82 -22.76 -0.84
C VAL A 52 3.37 -21.73 -1.81
N ASP A 53 4.56 -21.17 -1.56
CA ASP A 53 5.11 -20.11 -2.41
C ASP A 53 5.45 -20.66 -3.81
N SER A 54 6.00 -21.88 -3.89
CA SER A 54 6.27 -22.56 -5.16
C SER A 54 4.97 -22.88 -5.92
N ALA A 55 3.93 -23.37 -5.23
CA ALA A 55 2.64 -23.64 -5.86
C ALA A 55 1.97 -22.36 -6.39
N LEU A 56 1.95 -21.29 -5.59
CA LEU A 56 1.38 -19.99 -5.96
C LEU A 56 2.15 -19.33 -7.10
N SER A 57 3.48 -19.44 -7.09
CA SER A 57 4.32 -18.94 -8.19
C SER A 57 3.89 -19.56 -9.51
N GLU A 58 3.68 -20.88 -9.58
CA GLU A 58 3.20 -21.53 -10.80
C GLU A 58 1.78 -21.11 -11.19
N ILE A 59 0.82 -21.10 -10.26
CA ILE A 59 -0.57 -20.75 -10.57
C ILE A 59 -0.69 -19.29 -11.03
N SER A 60 0.10 -18.38 -10.44
CA SER A 60 0.13 -16.95 -10.76
C SER A 60 0.56 -16.65 -12.19
N LYS A 61 1.34 -17.53 -12.83
CA LYS A 61 1.77 -17.38 -14.24
C LYS A 61 0.61 -17.30 -15.22
N THR A 62 -0.54 -17.90 -14.87
CA THR A 62 -1.77 -17.84 -15.67
C THR A 62 -2.38 -16.44 -15.72
N ARG A 63 -2.10 -15.60 -14.71
CA ARG A 63 -2.74 -14.29 -14.50
C ARG A 63 -4.27 -14.36 -14.43
N ARG A 64 -4.85 -15.54 -14.16
CA ARG A 64 -6.30 -15.78 -14.06
C ARG A 64 -6.84 -15.62 -12.64
N PHE A 65 -5.99 -15.39 -11.65
CA PHE A 65 -6.41 -15.34 -10.25
C PHE A 65 -5.80 -14.17 -9.48
N ALA A 66 -6.59 -13.57 -8.61
CA ALA A 66 -6.13 -12.65 -7.57
C ALA A 66 -6.26 -13.34 -6.21
N PHE A 67 -5.16 -13.47 -5.48
CA PHE A 67 -5.11 -14.21 -4.22
C PHE A 67 -5.36 -13.31 -3.01
N PHE A 68 -6.27 -13.73 -2.13
CA PHE A 68 -6.60 -13.04 -0.88
C PHE A 68 -6.35 -13.95 0.31
N THR A 69 -5.97 -13.39 1.46
CA THR A 69 -5.78 -14.16 2.70
C THR A 69 -7.07 -14.36 3.50
N SER A 70 -8.11 -13.59 3.22
CA SER A 70 -9.42 -13.69 3.85
C SER A 70 -10.54 -13.26 2.89
N SER A 71 -11.74 -13.80 3.09
CA SER A 71 -12.94 -13.36 2.38
C SER A 71 -13.22 -11.88 2.67
N GLN A 72 -13.43 -11.09 1.62
CA GLN A 72 -13.81 -9.68 1.74
C GLN A 72 -15.34 -9.57 1.77
N GLN A 73 -15.89 -8.74 2.66
CA GLN A 73 -17.34 -8.49 2.69
C GLN A 73 -17.79 -7.86 1.36
N GLY A 74 -18.82 -8.43 0.74
CA GLY A 74 -19.38 -7.94 -0.52
C GLY A 74 -18.68 -8.45 -1.79
N LEU A 75 -17.58 -9.19 -1.69
CA LEU A 75 -16.92 -9.82 -2.84
C LEU A 75 -17.14 -11.33 -2.82
N LYS A 76 -17.80 -11.89 -3.83
CA LYS A 76 -17.83 -13.34 -4.02
C LYS A 76 -16.42 -13.80 -4.39
N THR A 77 -15.88 -14.74 -3.63
CA THR A 77 -14.51 -15.23 -3.81
C THR A 77 -14.52 -16.75 -3.91
N GLY A 78 -13.66 -17.27 -4.79
CA GLY A 78 -13.36 -18.69 -4.86
C GLY A 78 -12.48 -19.10 -3.69
N THR A 79 -12.13 -20.39 -3.61
CA THR A 79 -11.20 -20.91 -2.59
C THR A 79 -10.04 -21.65 -3.25
N LEU A 80 -8.81 -21.34 -2.86
CA LEU A 80 -7.61 -22.11 -3.19
C LEU A 80 -7.11 -22.77 -1.92
N LYS A 81 -7.38 -24.07 -1.79
CA LYS A 81 -6.94 -24.86 -0.64
C LYS A 81 -5.67 -25.63 -1.00
N ILE A 82 -4.57 -25.32 -0.30
CA ILE A 82 -3.30 -26.06 -0.40
C ILE A 82 -3.16 -26.92 0.86
N SER A 83 -3.13 -28.23 0.67
CA SER A 83 -3.00 -29.22 1.75
C SER A 83 -1.65 -29.90 1.66
N ILE A 84 -0.86 -29.81 2.72
CA ILE A 84 0.46 -30.44 2.81
C ILE A 84 0.37 -31.60 3.80
N LYS A 85 0.80 -32.78 3.37
CA LYS A 85 0.82 -34.02 4.16
C LYS A 85 2.18 -34.68 4.10
N LEU A 86 2.55 -35.34 5.19
CA LEU A 86 3.62 -36.32 5.22
C LEU A 86 3.02 -37.72 5.31
N VAL A 87 3.40 -38.58 4.37
CA VAL A 87 2.86 -39.93 4.21
C VAL A 87 3.97 -40.94 4.47
N GLU A 88 3.61 -42.11 5.03
CA GLU A 88 4.49 -43.27 5.28
C GLU A 88 5.72 -42.98 6.14
N ALA A 89 5.58 -42.98 7.47
CA ALA A 89 6.67 -42.70 8.42
C ALA A 89 7.52 -41.47 8.04
N ALA A 90 6.90 -40.53 7.32
CA ALA A 90 7.47 -39.29 6.84
C ALA A 90 8.54 -39.43 5.74
N GLU A 91 8.47 -40.51 4.96
CA GLU A 91 9.31 -40.75 3.79
C GLU A 91 8.83 -40.01 2.53
N THR A 92 7.61 -39.48 2.52
CA THR A 92 7.03 -38.82 1.33
C THR A 92 6.34 -37.50 1.68
N ALA A 93 6.73 -36.43 0.99
CA ALA A 93 6.08 -35.13 1.01
C ALA A 93 4.98 -35.07 -0.05
N THR A 94 3.72 -34.87 0.36
CA THR A 94 2.58 -34.76 -0.55
C THR A 94 1.96 -33.36 -0.47
N VAL A 95 1.81 -32.71 -1.62
CA VAL A 95 1.10 -31.42 -1.76
C VAL A 95 -0.12 -31.61 -2.64
N SER A 96 -1.29 -31.29 -2.10
CA SER A 96 -2.58 -31.32 -2.80
C SER A 96 -3.15 -29.91 -2.92
N ILE A 97 -3.60 -29.53 -4.10
CA ILE A 97 -4.22 -28.23 -4.38
C ILE A 97 -5.66 -28.46 -4.83
N LEU A 98 -6.61 -27.72 -4.25
CA LEU A 98 -8.00 -27.66 -4.68
C LEU A 98 -8.36 -26.20 -4.95
N LEU A 99 -8.69 -25.88 -6.18
CA LEU A 99 -9.13 -24.56 -6.63
C LEU A 99 -10.62 -24.62 -6.94
N GLN A 100 -11.43 -23.86 -6.21
CA GLN A 100 -12.86 -23.69 -6.42
C GLN A 100 -13.10 -22.26 -6.90
N GLN A 101 -13.58 -22.09 -8.12
CA GLN A 101 -13.86 -20.78 -8.69
C GLN A 101 -15.29 -20.33 -8.34
N VAL A 102 -15.56 -19.02 -8.33
CA VAL A 102 -16.90 -18.49 -8.03
C VAL A 102 -17.93 -18.91 -9.08
N GLU A 103 -17.54 -18.85 -10.35
CA GLU A 103 -18.41 -19.11 -11.51
C GLU A 103 -17.73 -20.08 -12.49
N GLY A 104 -16.99 -21.05 -11.96
CA GLY A 104 -16.21 -21.98 -12.78
C GLY A 104 -16.03 -23.35 -12.14
N GLU A 105 -15.38 -24.24 -12.88
CA GLU A 105 -15.13 -25.60 -12.44
C GLU A 105 -14.15 -25.65 -11.26
N SER A 106 -14.38 -26.62 -10.38
CA SER A 106 -13.43 -26.92 -9.32
C SER A 106 -12.36 -27.85 -9.86
N VAL A 107 -11.10 -27.44 -9.76
CA VAL A 107 -9.94 -28.20 -10.24
C VAL A 107 -9.10 -28.65 -9.06
N SER A 108 -8.61 -29.89 -9.09
CA SER A 108 -7.68 -30.38 -8.08
C SER A 108 -6.45 -31.03 -8.68
N SER A 109 -5.33 -30.96 -7.96
CA SER A 109 -4.09 -31.64 -8.30
C SER A 109 -3.42 -32.17 -7.05
N THR A 110 -2.60 -33.21 -7.20
CA THR A 110 -1.74 -33.72 -6.13
C THR A 110 -0.41 -34.16 -6.71
N HIS A 111 0.66 -33.93 -5.95
CA HIS A 111 2.00 -34.39 -6.26
C HIS A 111 2.75 -34.82 -5.01
N SER A 112 3.57 -35.87 -5.13
CA SER A 112 4.34 -36.44 -4.05
C SER A 112 5.82 -36.52 -4.43
N GLU A 113 6.71 -36.24 -3.48
CA GLU A 113 8.17 -36.38 -3.63
C GLU A 113 8.74 -37.19 -2.46
N SER A 114 9.69 -38.07 -2.75
CA SER A 114 10.34 -38.88 -1.72
C SER A 114 11.39 -38.06 -0.95
N LEU A 115 11.33 -38.16 0.38
CA LEU A 115 12.25 -37.57 1.35
C LEU A 115 13.36 -38.53 1.79
N LYS A 116 13.34 -39.77 1.29
CA LYS A 116 14.29 -40.81 1.69
C LYS A 116 15.73 -40.38 1.39
N ASN A 117 16.60 -40.55 2.39
CA ASN A 117 18.02 -40.22 2.32
C ASN A 117 18.30 -38.75 1.92
N LYS A 118 17.45 -37.81 2.34
CA LYS A 118 17.66 -36.37 2.15
C LYS A 118 18.05 -35.71 3.46
N ASP A 119 18.99 -34.77 3.38
CA ASP A 119 19.32 -33.83 4.45
C ASP A 119 18.25 -32.73 4.56
N PHE A 120 18.40 -31.82 5.53
CA PHE A 120 17.42 -30.75 5.78
C PHE A 120 17.15 -29.89 4.53
N ASP A 121 18.20 -29.51 3.79
CA ASP A 121 18.07 -28.73 2.56
C ASP A 121 17.44 -29.56 1.43
N GLY A 122 17.78 -30.84 1.33
CA GLY A 122 17.17 -31.78 0.40
C GLY A 122 15.68 -31.92 0.65
N ILE A 123 15.26 -32.06 1.92
CA ILE A 123 13.85 -32.13 2.31
C ILE A 123 13.11 -30.85 1.93
N TYR A 124 13.69 -29.69 2.22
CA TYR A 124 13.12 -28.39 1.82
C TYR A 124 12.91 -28.32 0.30
N LYS A 125 13.92 -28.72 -0.50
CA LYS A 125 13.83 -28.76 -1.96
C LYS A 125 12.75 -29.73 -2.46
N GLN A 126 12.54 -30.86 -1.80
CA GLN A 126 11.44 -31.78 -2.17
C GLN A 126 10.06 -31.16 -1.93
N PHE A 127 9.89 -30.40 -0.84
CA PHE A 127 8.64 -29.66 -0.60
C PHE A 127 8.40 -28.54 -1.62
N GLN A 128 9.45 -27.84 -2.05
CA GLN A 128 9.36 -26.85 -3.13
C GLN A 128 8.94 -27.52 -4.43
N LYS A 129 9.62 -28.61 -4.81
CA LYS A 129 9.35 -29.37 -6.03
C LYS A 129 7.93 -29.95 -6.03
N ALA A 130 7.47 -30.47 -4.89
CA ALA A 130 6.11 -30.96 -4.75
C ALA A 130 5.06 -29.86 -4.96
N GLY A 131 5.28 -28.68 -4.37
CA GLY A 131 4.43 -27.50 -4.58
C GLY A 131 4.40 -27.02 -6.03
N GLU A 132 5.58 -26.88 -6.64
CA GLU A 132 5.74 -26.49 -8.05
C GLU A 132 4.99 -27.44 -8.99
N MET A 133 5.21 -28.75 -8.85
CA MET A 133 4.60 -29.75 -9.72
C MET A 133 3.07 -29.84 -9.54
N ALA A 134 2.57 -29.69 -8.31
CA ALA A 134 1.13 -29.59 -8.07
C ALA A 134 0.54 -28.32 -8.71
N GLY A 135 1.22 -27.18 -8.62
CA GLY A 135 0.83 -25.93 -9.28
C GLY A 135 0.77 -26.05 -10.80
N LYS A 136 1.82 -26.60 -11.43
CA LYS A 136 1.85 -26.85 -12.89
C LYS A 136 0.70 -27.73 -13.37
N LYS A 137 0.33 -28.76 -12.61
CA LYS A 137 -0.83 -29.62 -12.93
C LYS A 137 -2.14 -28.84 -12.94
N ILE A 138 -2.37 -27.94 -11.97
CA ILE A 138 -3.56 -27.06 -11.96
C ILE A 138 -3.60 -26.19 -13.21
N VAL A 139 -2.48 -25.52 -13.52
CA VAL A 139 -2.38 -24.64 -14.69
C VAL A 139 -2.74 -25.39 -15.97
N LYS A 140 -2.15 -26.57 -16.18
CA LYS A 140 -2.43 -27.42 -17.34
C LYS A 140 -3.92 -27.78 -17.46
N THR A 141 -4.59 -28.11 -16.36
CA THR A 141 -6.02 -28.44 -16.37
C THR A 141 -6.89 -27.22 -16.70
N LEU A 142 -6.53 -26.03 -16.19
CA LEU A 142 -7.24 -24.78 -16.49
C LEU A 142 -7.10 -24.33 -17.95
N GLU A 143 -5.96 -24.62 -18.57
CA GLU A 143 -5.71 -24.33 -19.99
C GLU A 143 -6.51 -25.26 -20.91
N SER A 144 -6.83 -26.48 -20.47
CA SER A 144 -7.64 -27.42 -21.23
C SER A 144 -9.15 -27.11 -21.30
N HIS A 145 -9.66 -26.12 -20.55
CA HIS A 145 -11.09 -25.75 -20.51
C HIS A 145 -11.32 -24.22 -20.67
N PRO A 146 -11.55 -23.70 -21.89
CA PRO A 146 -11.82 -22.27 -22.12
C PRO A 146 -13.28 -21.88 -21.78
N GLN A 147 -13.47 -20.80 -20.99
CA GLN A 147 -14.80 -20.27 -20.61
C GLN A 147 -15.37 -19.24 -21.62
N ALA A 148 -16.69 -19.21 -21.80
CA ALA A 148 -17.43 -18.25 -22.64
C ALA A 148 -17.66 -16.90 -21.92
N VAL A 149 -17.55 -15.77 -22.63
CA VAL A 149 -17.52 -14.40 -22.05
C VAL A 149 -18.83 -13.62 -22.30
N ALA A 150 -19.46 -13.05 -21.25
CA ALA A 150 -20.63 -12.16 -21.34
C ALA A 150 -20.29 -10.65 -21.50
N ASN A 151 -21.26 -9.79 -21.87
CA ASN A 151 -21.12 -8.38 -22.29
C ASN A 151 -21.58 -7.34 -21.24
N ILE A 152 -20.85 -6.21 -21.02
CA ILE A 152 -21.23 -5.08 -20.13
C ILE A 152 -20.89 -3.69 -20.78
N LYS A 153 -21.65 -2.59 -20.49
CA LYS A 153 -21.47 -1.19 -20.99
C LYS A 153 -21.03 -0.19 -19.89
N VAL A 154 -20.40 0.94 -20.27
CA VAL A 154 -19.86 2.04 -19.41
C VAL A 154 -20.88 3.12 -19.02
N HIS A 155 -20.73 3.67 -17.81
CA HIS A 155 -21.66 4.60 -17.15
C HIS A 155 -21.44 6.09 -17.55
N PRO A 156 -22.50 6.89 -17.83
CA PRO A 156 -22.40 8.29 -18.29
C PRO A 156 -21.67 9.27 -17.35
N ARG A 157 -21.72 9.01 -16.04
CA ARG A 157 -21.11 9.87 -15.01
C ARG A 157 -19.60 10.03 -15.19
N ASP A 158 -18.93 8.97 -15.62
CA ASP A 158 -17.47 9.01 -15.73
C ASP A 158 -16.99 9.59 -17.06
N GLN A 159 -17.83 9.60 -18.09
CA GLN A 159 -17.54 10.36 -19.31
C GLN A 159 -17.45 11.87 -19.05
N ALA A 160 -18.31 12.41 -18.18
CA ALA A 160 -18.24 13.81 -17.77
C ALA A 160 -16.97 14.10 -16.96
N ARG A 161 -16.55 13.14 -16.12
CA ARG A 161 -15.37 13.23 -15.27
C ARG A 161 -14.06 13.24 -16.07
N ILE A 162 -13.96 12.42 -17.12
CA ILE A 162 -12.81 12.40 -18.03
C ILE A 162 -12.60 13.76 -18.72
N ARG A 163 -13.67 14.36 -19.26
CA ARG A 163 -13.60 15.68 -19.92
C ARG A 163 -13.11 16.79 -18.99
N TYR A 164 -13.52 16.74 -17.72
CA TYR A 164 -13.07 17.70 -16.72
C TYR A 164 -11.55 17.61 -16.50
N LEU A 165 -11.02 16.38 -16.37
CA LEU A 165 -9.59 16.17 -16.17
C LEU A 165 -8.75 16.59 -17.39
N GLU A 166 -9.23 16.32 -18.61
CA GLU A 166 -8.60 16.81 -19.85
C GLU A 166 -8.47 18.35 -19.84
N SER A 167 -9.50 19.07 -19.40
CA SER A 167 -9.46 20.54 -19.33
C SER A 167 -8.43 21.08 -18.31
N GLN A 168 -8.23 20.37 -17.19
CA GLN A 168 -7.24 20.75 -16.18
C GLN A 168 -5.81 20.56 -16.69
N ILE A 169 -5.54 19.49 -17.45
CA ILE A 169 -4.23 19.23 -18.06
C ILE A 169 -3.86 20.32 -19.06
N ILE A 170 -4.80 20.72 -19.94
CA ILE A 170 -4.58 21.80 -20.91
C ILE A 170 -4.26 23.11 -20.18
N ASN A 171 -4.98 23.43 -19.10
CA ASN A 171 -4.75 24.63 -18.31
C ASN A 171 -3.38 24.63 -17.62
N ILE A 172 -2.97 23.50 -17.02
CA ILE A 172 -1.65 23.33 -16.41
C ILE A 172 -0.55 23.48 -17.46
N ASN A 173 -0.70 22.85 -18.64
CA ASN A 173 0.28 22.95 -19.72
C ASN A 173 0.46 24.40 -20.21
N ASN A 174 -0.64 25.13 -20.39
CA ASN A 174 -0.59 26.54 -20.77
C ASN A 174 0.10 27.40 -19.70
N LYS A 175 -0.10 27.10 -18.40
CA LYS A 175 0.59 27.80 -17.31
C LYS A 175 2.08 27.51 -17.24
N ILE A 176 2.49 26.24 -17.45
CA ILE A 176 3.90 25.85 -17.51
C ILE A 176 4.62 26.54 -18.68
N ILE A 177 3.94 26.66 -19.84
CA ILE A 177 4.48 27.35 -21.01
C ILE A 177 4.61 28.86 -20.76
N GLN A 178 3.66 29.47 -20.07
CA GLN A 178 3.63 30.92 -19.83
C GLN A 178 4.51 31.38 -18.65
N GLN A 179 4.72 30.55 -17.63
CA GLN A 179 5.45 30.91 -16.40
C GLN A 179 6.33 29.75 -15.87
N PRO A 180 7.48 29.47 -16.52
CA PRO A 180 8.28 28.27 -16.28
C PRO A 180 8.98 28.19 -14.91
N GLU A 181 9.10 29.30 -14.16
CA GLU A 181 9.95 29.36 -12.95
C GLU A 181 9.22 29.44 -11.60
N ASN A 182 7.93 29.83 -11.56
CA ASN A 182 7.26 30.15 -10.28
C ASN A 182 6.22 29.13 -9.78
N ASP A 183 5.82 28.14 -10.59
CA ASP A 183 4.69 27.24 -10.27
C ASP A 183 5.01 25.74 -10.42
N SER A 184 6.29 25.35 -10.53
CA SER A 184 6.70 23.98 -10.90
C SER A 184 6.23 22.92 -9.88
N VAL A 185 6.49 23.14 -8.58
CA VAL A 185 6.16 22.19 -7.51
C VAL A 185 4.64 22.03 -7.35
N ARG A 186 3.88 23.12 -7.51
CA ARG A 186 2.41 23.10 -7.41
C ARG A 186 1.77 22.45 -8.64
N SER A 187 2.41 22.59 -9.80
CA SER A 187 1.98 21.95 -11.05
C SER A 187 2.31 20.46 -11.05
N GLU A 188 3.44 20.06 -10.48
CA GLU A 188 3.88 18.67 -10.35
C GLU A 188 2.95 17.86 -9.43
N ALA A 189 2.63 18.37 -8.23
CA ALA A 189 1.69 17.70 -7.33
C ALA A 189 0.26 17.59 -7.92
N LYS A 190 -0.17 18.57 -8.73
CA LYS A 190 -1.46 18.51 -9.44
C LYS A 190 -1.42 17.50 -10.59
N LEU A 191 -0.32 17.40 -11.33
CA LEU A 191 -0.15 16.40 -12.39
C LEU A 191 -0.09 14.99 -11.82
N GLU A 192 0.59 14.77 -10.69
CA GLU A 192 0.63 13.47 -10.01
C GLU A 192 -0.76 13.04 -9.52
N PHE A 193 -1.54 13.98 -8.97
CA PHE A 193 -2.94 13.73 -8.60
C PHE A 193 -3.80 13.35 -9.81
N ILE A 194 -3.69 14.09 -10.92
CA ILE A 194 -4.42 13.80 -12.16
C ILE A 194 -4.00 12.45 -12.77
N LEU A 195 -2.70 12.12 -12.73
CA LEU A 195 -2.17 10.82 -13.17
C LEU A 195 -2.75 9.66 -12.36
N ASN A 196 -2.78 9.80 -11.03
CA ASN A 196 -3.33 8.78 -10.15
C ASN A 196 -4.84 8.61 -10.36
N GLU A 197 -5.58 9.70 -10.58
CA GLU A 197 -7.03 9.64 -10.81
C GLU A 197 -7.38 9.08 -12.20
N LEU A 198 -6.66 9.47 -13.26
CA LEU A 198 -6.79 8.89 -14.60
C LEU A 198 -6.35 7.42 -14.62
N SER A 199 -5.32 7.04 -13.88
CA SER A 199 -4.92 5.63 -13.73
C SER A 199 -5.97 4.82 -13.00
N SER A 200 -6.59 5.38 -11.95
CA SER A 200 -7.69 4.74 -11.24
C SER A 200 -8.94 4.58 -12.13
N MET A 201 -9.29 5.59 -12.93
CA MET A 201 -10.41 5.50 -13.88
C MET A 201 -10.09 4.56 -15.04
N ARG A 202 -8.87 4.58 -15.57
CA ARG A 202 -8.39 3.63 -16.57
C ARG A 202 -8.50 2.21 -16.05
N ASN A 203 -8.09 1.95 -14.81
CA ASN A 203 -8.21 0.64 -14.18
C ASN A 203 -9.69 0.24 -14.01
N ALA A 204 -10.56 1.18 -13.62
CA ALA A 204 -12.00 0.93 -13.51
C ALA A 204 -12.70 0.70 -14.87
N TYR A 205 -12.15 1.26 -15.96
CA TYR A 205 -12.71 1.17 -17.32
C TYR A 205 -12.04 0.16 -18.24
N ALA A 206 -10.83 -0.28 -17.91
CA ALA A 206 -10.12 -1.36 -18.58
C ALA A 206 -10.96 -2.64 -18.58
N ASP A 207 -11.75 -2.83 -17.53
CA ASP A 207 -12.62 -4.00 -17.33
C ASP A 207 -13.97 -3.91 -18.10
N LEU A 208 -14.31 -2.75 -18.70
CA LEU A 208 -15.62 -2.49 -19.32
C LEU A 208 -15.57 -2.20 -20.84
N ALA A 209 -14.39 -2.22 -21.46
CA ALA A 209 -14.17 -1.77 -22.83
C ALA A 209 -14.58 -2.80 -23.91
N LYS A 210 -15.89 -2.94 -24.14
CA LYS A 210 -16.44 -3.72 -25.29
C LYS A 210 -17.24 -2.90 -26.30
N LYS A 211 -17.23 -1.56 -26.24
CA LYS A 211 -17.81 -0.72 -27.30
C LYS A 211 -16.79 0.23 -27.89
N GLU A 212 -16.96 0.48 -29.19
CA GLU A 212 -16.16 1.39 -30.01
C GLU A 212 -15.96 2.77 -29.35
N ASP A 213 -16.99 3.27 -28.65
CA ASP A 213 -16.93 4.56 -27.93
C ASP A 213 -16.04 4.51 -26.67
N ILE A 214 -15.98 3.36 -25.98
CA ILE A 214 -15.15 3.17 -24.77
C ILE A 214 -13.69 2.95 -25.17
N GLN A 215 -13.44 2.24 -26.28
CA GLN A 215 -12.11 2.14 -26.88
C GLN A 215 -11.60 3.50 -27.36
N LYS A 216 -12.43 4.31 -28.01
CA LYS A 216 -12.07 5.69 -28.41
C LYS A 216 -11.73 6.55 -27.19
N GLN A 217 -12.38 6.35 -26.05
CA GLN A 217 -12.06 7.06 -24.79
C GLN A 217 -10.81 6.50 -24.09
N GLY A 218 -10.61 5.18 -24.07
CA GLY A 218 -9.40 4.56 -23.52
C GLY A 218 -8.13 4.96 -24.28
N VAL A 219 -8.20 5.03 -25.62
CA VAL A 219 -7.12 5.54 -26.47
C VAL A 219 -6.82 7.02 -26.18
N LYS A 220 -7.86 7.83 -25.90
CA LYS A 220 -7.66 9.22 -25.46
C LYS A 220 -6.97 9.30 -24.10
N ILE A 221 -7.39 8.48 -23.13
CA ILE A 221 -6.76 8.40 -21.80
C ILE A 221 -5.29 7.97 -21.92
N ASP A 222 -4.99 6.94 -22.72
CA ASP A 222 -3.61 6.46 -22.93
C ASP A 222 -2.73 7.51 -23.61
N LYS A 223 -3.28 8.26 -24.57
CA LYS A 223 -2.59 9.39 -25.19
C LYS A 223 -2.29 10.49 -24.17
N VAL A 224 -3.26 10.86 -23.34
CA VAL A 224 -3.09 11.86 -22.28
C VAL A 224 -2.06 11.40 -21.23
N LEU A 225 -2.08 10.12 -20.81
CA LEU A 225 -1.08 9.56 -19.90
C LEU A 225 0.34 9.61 -20.50
N THR A 226 0.46 9.36 -21.80
CA THR A 226 1.75 9.43 -22.52
C THR A 226 2.26 10.88 -22.59
N GLU A 227 1.40 11.84 -22.89
CA GLU A 227 1.76 13.26 -22.94
C GLU A 227 2.16 13.80 -21.55
N VAL A 228 1.43 13.42 -20.50
CA VAL A 228 1.76 13.79 -19.12
C VAL A 228 3.07 13.13 -18.66
N GLY A 229 3.29 11.85 -18.99
CA GLY A 229 4.55 11.16 -18.70
C GLY A 229 5.74 11.79 -19.44
N ALA A 230 5.55 12.24 -20.68
CA ALA A 230 6.57 12.97 -21.43
C ALA A 230 6.87 14.36 -20.84
N LEU A 231 5.85 15.05 -20.32
CA LEU A 231 6.01 16.33 -19.60
C LEU A 231 6.75 16.15 -18.27
N SER A 232 6.40 15.13 -17.49
CA SER A 232 7.11 14.77 -16.25
C SER A 232 8.58 14.44 -16.54
N LYS A 233 8.88 13.62 -17.57
CA LYS A 233 10.26 13.36 -17.99
C LYS A 233 11.03 14.59 -18.48
N LYS A 234 10.35 15.58 -19.09
CA LYS A 234 10.98 16.84 -19.49
C LYS A 234 11.32 17.73 -18.29
N ILE A 235 10.56 17.62 -17.20
CA ILE A 235 10.84 18.28 -15.92
C ILE A 235 12.05 17.58 -15.25
N ASP A 236 12.09 16.25 -15.29
CA ASP A 236 13.18 15.44 -14.71
C ASP A 236 14.51 15.53 -15.49
N ASN A 237 14.47 15.69 -16.82
CA ASN A 237 15.66 15.71 -17.67
C ASN A 237 16.40 17.06 -17.73
N LYS A 238 16.14 18.01 -16.82
CA LYS A 238 17.09 19.11 -16.60
C LYS A 238 18.38 18.50 -16.01
N PRO A 239 19.58 18.86 -16.51
CA PRO A 239 20.78 18.09 -16.26
C PRO A 239 21.17 18.15 -14.77
N SER A 240 20.91 17.08 -14.04
CA SER A 240 21.71 16.67 -12.89
C SER A 240 23.04 16.15 -13.44
N THR A 241 24.13 16.84 -13.10
CA THR A 241 25.51 16.54 -13.48
C THR A 241 25.83 15.04 -13.33
N GLN A 242 26.44 14.49 -14.39
CA GLN A 242 26.88 13.10 -14.52
C GLN A 242 27.80 12.68 -13.37
N ILE A 243 27.46 11.61 -12.63
CA ILE A 243 28.40 10.85 -11.80
C ILE A 243 28.70 9.54 -12.51
N ASN A 244 29.98 9.40 -12.84
CA ASN A 244 30.58 8.29 -13.56
C ASN A 244 30.65 7.05 -12.65
N VAL A 245 30.07 5.94 -13.12
CA VAL A 245 30.02 4.66 -12.40
C VAL A 245 31.35 3.95 -12.58
N ASN A 246 32.27 4.14 -11.64
CA ASN A 246 33.44 3.27 -11.41
C ASN A 246 34.15 3.66 -10.11
N GLN A 247 33.56 3.44 -8.93
CA GLN A 247 34.31 3.44 -7.67
C GLN A 247 33.75 2.43 -6.65
N SER A 248 34.67 1.66 -6.08
CA SER A 248 34.53 0.84 -4.88
C SER A 248 33.84 1.59 -3.74
N TYR A 249 32.98 0.87 -3.01
CA TYR A 249 32.44 1.16 -1.67
C TYR A 249 32.69 2.58 -1.13
N VAL A 250 31.74 3.49 -1.35
CA VAL A 250 31.56 4.71 -0.54
C VAL A 250 30.06 4.93 -0.35
N ILE A 251 29.54 4.59 0.82
CA ILE A 251 28.22 5.07 1.27
C ILE A 251 28.44 6.51 1.71
N GLU A 252 28.08 7.47 0.86
CA GLU A 252 28.01 8.87 1.28
C GLU A 252 26.86 9.02 2.28
N ASN A 253 27.21 9.29 3.54
CA ASN A 253 26.26 9.82 4.51
C ASN A 253 26.09 11.33 4.23
N PRO A 254 24.91 11.79 3.77
CA PRO A 254 24.69 13.19 3.43
C PRO A 254 24.76 14.16 4.62
N LEU A 255 24.98 13.67 5.85
CA LEU A 255 25.13 14.49 7.04
C LEU A 255 26.59 14.76 7.47
N LEU A 256 27.60 14.16 6.83
CA LEU A 256 29.01 14.31 7.27
C LEU A 256 30.03 14.67 6.18
N GLY A 257 29.70 14.60 4.88
CA GLY A 257 30.56 15.14 3.81
C GLY A 257 32.03 14.69 3.81
N GLN A 258 32.36 13.56 4.44
CA GLN A 258 33.73 13.05 4.54
C GLN A 258 33.82 11.61 4.02
N ASN A 259 34.46 11.46 2.87
CA ASN A 259 34.50 10.25 2.03
C ASN A 259 35.59 9.24 2.42
N LYS A 260 36.14 9.30 3.64
CA LYS A 260 37.12 8.32 4.14
C LYS A 260 37.20 8.39 5.66
N ILE A 261 36.99 7.26 6.34
CA ILE A 261 37.46 7.10 7.72
C ILE A 261 38.98 7.19 7.62
N SER A 262 39.55 8.36 7.98
CA SER A 262 40.99 8.54 8.05
C SER A 262 41.57 7.47 8.98
N GLY A 263 42.40 6.58 8.43
CA GLY A 263 43.14 5.56 9.16
C GLY A 263 44.35 6.11 9.94
N LYS A 264 44.48 7.45 10.02
CA LYS A 264 45.42 8.09 10.94
C LYS A 264 44.67 8.41 12.23
N ALA A 265 45.26 8.04 13.37
CA ALA A 265 44.79 8.39 14.69
C ALA A 265 44.67 9.93 14.79
N GLU A 266 43.48 10.45 14.53
CA GLU A 266 43.15 11.83 14.86
C GLU A 266 43.15 11.94 16.38
N PRO A 267 43.85 12.94 16.97
CA PRO A 267 43.85 13.15 18.40
C PRO A 267 42.41 13.37 18.88
N GLY A 268 41.94 12.50 19.79
CA GLY A 268 40.60 12.56 20.37
C GLY A 268 39.65 11.39 20.05
N ARG A 269 40.09 10.39 19.28
CA ARG A 269 39.34 9.13 19.13
C ARG A 269 39.61 8.17 20.29
N ASP A 270 38.57 7.46 20.73
CA ASP A 270 38.56 6.66 21.94
C ASP A 270 37.44 5.61 21.84
N ASP A 271 37.82 4.36 21.53
CA ASP A 271 36.89 3.24 21.34
C ASP A 271 36.16 2.85 22.63
N GLU A 272 36.82 2.99 23.79
CA GLU A 272 36.21 2.67 25.08
C GLU A 272 35.07 3.65 25.38
N LYS A 273 35.32 4.94 25.16
CA LYS A 273 34.30 5.97 25.27
C LYS A 273 33.22 5.86 24.20
N ALA A 274 33.56 5.47 22.97
CA ALA A 274 32.57 5.20 21.92
C ALA A 274 31.64 4.04 22.32
N GLN A 275 32.20 2.95 22.87
CA GLN A 275 31.44 1.82 23.38
C GLN A 275 30.54 2.20 24.55
N GLN A 276 31.04 3.03 25.47
CA GLN A 276 30.23 3.56 26.58
C GLN A 276 29.03 4.35 26.04
N LEU A 277 29.24 5.27 25.11
CA LEU A 277 28.16 6.06 24.50
C LEU A 277 27.17 5.18 23.72
N TYR A 278 27.65 4.14 23.04
CA TYR A 278 26.81 3.15 22.39
C TYR A 278 25.92 2.45 23.43
N ASN A 279 26.48 1.96 24.54
CA ASN A 279 25.73 1.30 25.61
C ASN A 279 24.68 2.24 26.24
N GLU A 280 25.06 3.48 26.54
CA GLU A 280 24.13 4.52 27.03
C GLU A 280 22.99 4.80 26.03
N SER A 281 23.29 4.76 24.72
CA SER A 281 22.27 4.94 23.69
C SER A 281 21.24 3.81 23.69
N GLN A 282 21.66 2.57 23.97
CA GLN A 282 20.77 1.42 24.10
C GLN A 282 19.82 1.59 25.30
N ASP A 283 20.32 2.15 26.40
CA ASP A 283 19.49 2.49 27.57
C ASP A 283 18.48 3.60 27.26
N PHE A 284 18.91 4.63 26.52
CA PHE A 284 18.00 5.67 26.04
C PHE A 284 16.94 5.13 25.07
N LYS A 285 17.30 4.21 24.17
CA LYS A 285 16.36 3.53 23.26
C LYS A 285 15.30 2.76 24.06
N ARG A 286 15.73 1.94 25.03
CA ARG A 286 14.82 1.19 25.94
C ARG A 286 13.92 2.10 26.77
N SER A 287 14.44 3.27 27.16
CA SER A 287 13.70 4.30 27.91
C SER A 287 12.84 5.23 27.04
N LYS A 288 12.65 4.92 25.74
CA LYS A 288 11.91 5.74 24.77
C LYS A 288 12.45 7.18 24.58
N LYS A 289 13.74 7.41 24.85
CA LYS A 289 14.42 8.71 24.68
C LYS A 289 15.20 8.74 23.35
N TYR A 290 14.51 8.53 22.23
CA TYR A 290 15.13 8.26 20.91
C TYR A 290 16.08 9.35 20.41
N ARG A 291 15.72 10.64 20.59
CA ARG A 291 16.63 11.75 20.23
C ARG A 291 17.95 11.73 20.99
N LYS A 292 17.92 11.33 22.28
CA LYS A 292 19.14 11.18 23.09
C LYS A 292 19.94 9.96 22.65
N ALA A 293 19.27 8.86 22.29
CA ALA A 293 19.92 7.69 21.72
C ALA A 293 20.63 8.01 20.40
N GLU A 294 19.95 8.66 19.45
CA GLU A 294 20.52 9.09 18.16
C GLU A 294 21.73 10.02 18.38
N TYR A 295 21.61 10.99 19.29
CA TYR A 295 22.71 11.89 19.63
C TYR A 295 23.93 11.16 20.20
N ASN A 296 23.74 10.21 21.11
CA ASN A 296 24.83 9.41 21.66
C ASN A 296 25.48 8.51 20.61
N LEU A 297 24.69 7.91 19.70
CA LEU A 297 25.21 7.12 18.58
C LEU A 297 26.04 7.98 17.62
N LEU A 298 25.58 9.18 17.28
CA LEU A 298 26.34 10.10 16.43
C LEU A 298 27.65 10.55 17.08
N LYS A 299 27.68 10.71 18.41
CA LYS A 299 28.92 10.95 19.15
C LYS A 299 29.84 9.73 19.16
N ALA A 300 29.29 8.54 19.42
CA ALA A 300 30.04 7.29 19.41
C ALA A 300 30.70 7.07 18.04
N MET A 301 29.98 7.31 16.95
CA MET A 301 30.49 7.20 15.58
C MET A 301 31.71 8.10 15.30
N ARG A 302 31.77 9.29 15.93
CA ARG A 302 32.90 10.22 15.76
C ARG A 302 34.12 9.79 16.57
N LEU A 303 33.91 9.03 17.64
CA LEU A 303 34.96 8.58 18.54
C LEU A 303 35.49 7.19 18.19
N SER A 304 34.71 6.36 17.49
CA SER A 304 35.10 4.99 17.17
C SER A 304 36.26 4.95 16.17
N ILE A 305 37.20 4.05 16.47
CA ILE A 305 38.38 3.70 15.69
C ILE A 305 38.15 2.32 15.07
N SER A 306 37.57 1.39 15.83
CA SER A 306 37.24 0.04 15.37
C SER A 306 36.22 0.06 14.24
N SER A 307 36.54 -0.66 13.16
CA SER A 307 35.64 -0.88 12.02
C SER A 307 34.36 -1.59 12.46
N ASP A 308 34.49 -2.53 13.39
CA ASP A 308 33.39 -3.38 13.83
C ASP A 308 32.39 -2.55 14.64
N LEU A 309 32.88 -1.77 15.61
CA LEU A 309 32.05 -0.86 16.40
C LEU A 309 31.42 0.22 15.52
N SER A 310 32.17 0.81 14.59
CA SER A 310 31.64 1.80 13.64
C SER A 310 30.51 1.20 12.80
N SER A 311 30.66 -0.05 12.32
CA SER A 311 29.63 -0.74 11.54
C SER A 311 28.36 -0.97 12.38
N LEU A 312 28.51 -1.36 13.65
CA LEU A 312 27.39 -1.57 14.58
C LEU A 312 26.65 -0.27 14.90
N ILE A 313 27.37 0.84 15.09
CA ILE A 313 26.75 2.15 15.33
C ILE A 313 26.01 2.61 14.07
N LEU A 314 26.57 2.38 12.88
CA LEU A 314 25.96 2.76 11.61
C LEU A 314 24.67 1.98 11.37
N ASP A 315 24.72 0.68 11.65
CA ASP A 315 23.58 -0.23 11.62
C ASP A 315 22.45 0.25 12.53
N GLU A 316 22.80 0.59 13.77
CA GLU A 316 21.85 1.08 14.76
C GLU A 316 21.19 2.39 14.31
N LEU A 317 21.97 3.34 13.79
CA LEU A 317 21.46 4.64 13.30
C LEU A 317 20.56 4.52 12.07
N ASN A 318 20.91 3.62 11.14
CA ASN A 318 20.23 3.52 9.86
C ASN A 318 19.01 2.59 9.92
N TYR A 319 19.03 1.59 10.78
CA TYR A 319 18.03 0.53 10.80
C TYR A 319 17.38 0.36 12.17
N SER A 320 18.15 -0.12 13.16
CA SER A 320 17.58 -0.64 14.42
C SER A 320 16.86 0.43 15.25
N LEU A 321 17.43 1.62 15.41
CA LEU A 321 16.83 2.71 16.18
C LEU A 321 15.56 3.27 15.50
N PRO A 322 15.57 3.66 14.21
CA PRO A 322 14.35 4.09 13.51
C PRO A 322 13.23 3.05 13.54
N MET A 323 13.54 1.78 13.30
CA MET A 323 12.54 0.70 13.32
C MET A 323 11.92 0.54 14.71
N PHE A 324 12.75 0.55 15.75
CA PHE A 324 12.29 0.46 17.13
C PHE A 324 11.42 1.65 17.54
N GLU A 325 11.82 2.88 17.18
CA GLU A 325 11.05 4.09 17.45
C GLU A 325 9.67 4.06 16.75
N ALA A 326 9.65 3.73 15.46
CA ALA A 326 8.42 3.63 14.68
C ALA A 326 7.47 2.59 15.27
N GLN A 327 7.99 1.41 15.65
CA GLN A 327 7.19 0.36 16.26
C GLN A 327 6.66 0.75 17.64
N ALA A 328 7.48 1.39 18.48
CA ALA A 328 7.04 1.84 19.79
C ALA A 328 5.95 2.93 19.70
N LEU A 329 6.09 3.87 18.77
CA LEU A 329 5.06 4.88 18.48
C LEU A 329 3.77 4.23 17.97
N ALA A 330 3.86 3.21 17.11
CA ALA A 330 2.69 2.48 16.62
C ALA A 330 1.96 1.73 17.75
N ILE A 331 2.71 1.11 18.67
CA ILE A 331 2.14 0.45 19.87
C ILE A 331 1.45 1.47 20.77
N ASP A 332 2.10 2.61 21.05
CA ASP A 332 1.53 3.66 21.89
C ASP A 332 0.25 4.23 21.25
N LEU A 333 0.27 4.48 19.93
CA LEU A 333 -0.91 4.91 19.18
C LEU A 333 -2.05 3.89 19.26
N GLY A 334 -1.75 2.59 19.08
CA GLY A 334 -2.76 1.53 19.15
C GLY A 334 -3.39 1.40 20.54
N ARG A 335 -2.58 1.52 21.60
CA ARG A 335 -3.05 1.42 23.00
C ARG A 335 -4.03 2.53 23.37
N ASP A 336 -3.70 3.76 23.01
CA ASP A 336 -4.43 4.96 23.42
C ASP A 336 -5.15 5.65 22.25
N PHE A 337 -5.52 4.89 21.22
CA PHE A 337 -6.04 5.44 19.96
C PHE A 337 -7.21 6.41 20.17
N GLN A 338 -8.20 6.04 20.99
CA GLN A 338 -9.36 6.90 21.26
C GLN A 338 -8.96 8.22 21.91
N LYS A 339 -7.99 8.20 22.83
CA LYS A 339 -7.49 9.40 23.50
C LYS A 339 -6.72 10.29 22.51
N TYR A 340 -5.90 9.69 21.64
CA TYR A 340 -5.15 10.43 20.63
C TYR A 340 -6.04 10.99 19.53
N SER A 341 -7.01 10.22 19.06
CA SER A 341 -7.99 10.66 18.06
C SER A 341 -8.82 11.84 18.56
N ARG A 342 -9.27 11.79 19.83
CA ARG A 342 -9.93 12.92 20.49
C ARG A 342 -9.06 14.16 20.64
N THR A 343 -7.73 14.06 20.50
CA THR A 343 -6.79 15.20 20.59
C THR A 343 -6.10 15.50 19.25
N GLY A 344 -6.48 14.82 18.16
CA GLY A 344 -5.85 14.91 16.83
C GLY A 344 -4.40 14.47 16.79
N LYS A 345 -3.88 13.92 17.89
CA LYS A 345 -2.51 13.45 18.02
C LYS A 345 -2.28 12.16 17.22
N ASP A 346 -3.34 11.42 16.92
CA ASP A 346 -3.32 10.23 16.07
C ASP A 346 -2.74 10.56 14.68
N LYS A 347 -3.20 11.63 14.03
CA LYS A 347 -2.69 12.07 12.72
C LYS A 347 -1.20 12.44 12.78
N ILE A 348 -0.79 13.13 13.84
CA ILE A 348 0.61 13.52 14.07
C ILE A 348 1.47 12.26 14.23
N MET A 349 1.05 11.31 15.07
CA MET A 349 1.78 10.07 15.29
C MET A 349 1.84 9.19 14.03
N LEU A 350 0.72 9.05 13.30
CA LEU A 350 0.67 8.32 12.03
C LEU A 350 1.65 8.92 11.00
N SER A 351 1.71 10.25 10.92
CA SER A 351 2.65 10.97 10.05
C SER A 351 4.10 10.75 10.50
N GLN A 352 4.39 10.84 11.79
CA GLN A 352 5.72 10.60 12.35
C GLN A 352 6.22 9.19 12.07
N ILE A 353 5.41 8.16 12.33
CA ILE A 353 5.75 6.76 12.04
C ILE A 353 6.08 6.57 10.55
N ASN A 354 5.26 7.15 9.66
CA ASN A 354 5.48 7.10 8.22
C ASN A 354 6.80 7.78 7.82
N THR A 355 7.11 8.95 8.38
CA THR A 355 8.38 9.65 8.12
C THR A 355 9.58 8.83 8.60
N ILE A 356 9.49 8.17 9.76
CA ILE A 356 10.57 7.34 10.31
C ILE A 356 10.82 6.13 9.41
N TYR A 357 9.77 5.40 9.00
CA TYR A 357 9.93 4.28 8.07
C TYR A 357 10.49 4.72 6.72
N LYS A 358 10.06 5.85 6.16
CA LYS A 358 10.63 6.39 4.92
C LYS A 358 12.10 6.76 5.06
N LYS A 359 12.53 7.33 6.20
CA LYS A 359 13.94 7.60 6.50
C LYS A 359 14.73 6.29 6.57
N ALA A 360 14.23 5.28 7.30
CA ALA A 360 14.87 3.97 7.38
C ALA A 360 14.99 3.30 6.00
N LEU A 361 13.94 3.36 5.19
CA LEU A 361 13.92 2.80 3.83
C LEU A 361 14.99 3.45 2.95
N LYS A 362 15.07 4.78 2.97
CA LYS A 362 16.09 5.54 2.24
C LYS A 362 17.51 5.15 2.67
N ASN A 363 17.73 4.97 3.97
CA ASN A 363 19.05 4.65 4.51
C ASN A 363 19.49 3.19 4.22
N ASN A 364 18.57 2.29 3.88
CA ASN A 364 18.86 0.86 3.68
C ASN A 364 18.63 0.38 2.23
N GLN A 365 18.57 1.27 1.24
CA GLN A 365 18.31 0.93 -0.18
C GLN A 365 19.31 -0.10 -0.77
N HIS A 366 20.48 -0.23 -0.17
CA HIS A 366 21.52 -1.17 -0.59
C HIS A 366 21.35 -2.58 0.00
N ASP A 367 20.51 -2.77 1.02
CA ASP A 367 20.19 -4.07 1.62
C ASP A 367 18.77 -4.49 1.22
N PHE A 368 18.68 -5.49 0.34
CA PHE A 368 17.40 -5.98 -0.17
C PHE A 368 16.50 -6.55 0.92
N GLN A 369 17.06 -7.30 1.89
CA GLN A 369 16.27 -7.95 2.92
C GLN A 369 15.65 -6.90 3.86
N ARG A 370 16.44 -5.91 4.27
CA ARG A 370 15.96 -4.81 5.12
C ARG A 370 14.98 -3.92 4.39
N THR A 371 15.26 -3.57 3.14
CA THR A 371 14.35 -2.80 2.29
C THR A 371 12.98 -3.47 2.22
N ARG A 372 12.96 -4.79 1.99
CA ARG A 372 11.72 -5.57 1.96
C ARG A 372 10.99 -5.56 3.31
N GLU A 373 11.71 -5.73 4.42
CA GLU A 373 11.13 -5.71 5.76
C GLU A 373 10.53 -4.33 6.10
N ILE A 374 11.27 -3.25 5.85
CA ILE A 374 10.81 -1.88 6.09
C ILE A 374 9.57 -1.58 5.23
N GLN A 375 9.59 -1.98 3.95
CA GLN A 375 8.44 -1.80 3.06
C GLN A 375 7.21 -2.56 3.58
N GLN A 376 7.37 -3.80 4.02
CA GLN A 376 6.29 -4.57 4.61
C GLN A 376 5.70 -3.87 5.85
N LYS A 377 6.54 -3.29 6.71
CA LYS A 377 6.09 -2.52 7.88
C LYS A 377 5.39 -1.21 7.49
N LEU A 378 5.86 -0.54 6.44
CA LEU A 378 5.24 0.65 5.90
C LEU A 378 3.85 0.35 5.33
N ASP A 379 3.70 -0.74 4.58
CA ASP A 379 2.42 -1.19 4.04
C ASP A 379 1.43 -1.58 5.15
N GLN A 380 1.92 -2.27 6.20
CA GLN A 380 1.14 -2.57 7.41
C GLN A 380 0.68 -1.28 8.11
N HIS A 381 1.56 -0.29 8.21
CA HIS A 381 1.24 1.02 8.78
C HIS A 381 0.19 1.77 7.96
N HIS A 382 0.29 1.76 6.63
CA HIS A 382 -0.71 2.36 5.75
C HIS A 382 -2.08 1.69 5.92
N THR A 383 -2.12 0.36 5.93
CA THR A 383 -3.34 -0.41 6.17
C THR A 383 -3.96 -0.05 7.52
N THR A 384 -3.14 0.02 8.57
CA THR A 384 -3.58 0.39 9.93
C THR A 384 -4.11 1.83 9.98
N SER A 385 -3.42 2.77 9.33
CA SER A 385 -3.83 4.17 9.21
C SER A 385 -5.19 4.29 8.51
N HIS A 386 -5.40 3.57 7.41
CA HIS A 386 -6.69 3.54 6.73
C HIS A 386 -7.80 2.97 7.62
N ALA A 387 -7.54 1.87 8.33
CA ALA A 387 -8.50 1.30 9.26
C ALA A 387 -8.86 2.28 10.39
N MET A 388 -7.86 2.93 11.00
CA MET A 388 -8.06 3.95 12.04
C MET A 388 -8.88 5.14 11.53
N ASN A 389 -8.57 5.65 10.33
CA ASN A 389 -9.33 6.74 9.70
C ASN A 389 -10.79 6.33 9.41
N ALA A 390 -11.01 5.07 8.99
CA ALA A 390 -12.36 4.54 8.77
C ALA A 390 -13.15 4.45 10.08
N VAL A 391 -12.54 4.03 11.19
CA VAL A 391 -13.17 4.02 12.53
C VAL A 391 -13.57 5.44 12.94
N VAL A 392 -12.68 6.43 12.80
CA VAL A 392 -12.98 7.83 13.14
C VAL A 392 -14.09 8.40 12.27
N SER A 393 -14.05 8.13 10.96
CA SER A 393 -15.12 8.53 10.04
C SER A 393 -16.46 7.91 10.42
N SER A 394 -16.48 6.63 10.79
CA SER A 394 -17.68 5.93 11.26
C SER A 394 -18.22 6.57 12.55
N GLN A 395 -17.36 6.90 13.51
CA GLN A 395 -17.75 7.61 14.73
C GLN A 395 -18.38 8.98 14.43
N TYR A 396 -17.79 9.76 13.51
CA TYR A 396 -18.38 11.03 13.09
C TYR A 396 -19.75 10.85 12.43
N LYS A 397 -19.93 9.83 11.59
CA LYS A 397 -21.25 9.52 11.01
C LYS A 397 -22.28 9.13 12.07
N MET A 398 -21.89 8.38 13.11
CA MET A 398 -22.77 8.04 14.22
C MET A 398 -23.18 9.29 15.02
N HIS A 399 -22.22 10.17 15.34
CA HIS A 399 -22.51 11.43 16.03
C HIS A 399 -23.37 12.36 15.17
N ALA A 400 -23.07 12.46 13.88
CA ALA A 400 -23.85 13.20 12.91
C ALA A 400 -25.32 12.75 12.88
N HIS A 401 -25.55 11.44 12.82
CA HIS A 401 -26.89 10.87 12.84
C HIS A 401 -27.61 11.16 14.16
N THR A 402 -26.91 11.02 15.29
CA THR A 402 -27.44 11.36 16.62
C THR A 402 -27.89 12.82 16.69
N ILE A 403 -27.03 13.75 16.22
CA ILE A 403 -27.34 15.17 16.15
C ILE A 403 -28.57 15.40 15.28
N HIS A 404 -28.60 14.79 14.09
CA HIS A 404 -29.71 14.93 13.16
C HIS A 404 -31.04 14.44 13.75
N MET A 405 -31.06 13.35 14.52
CA MET A 405 -32.27 12.90 15.22
C MET A 405 -32.79 13.97 16.20
N TYR A 406 -31.91 14.56 17.01
CA TYR A 406 -32.30 15.65 17.93
C TYR A 406 -32.81 16.88 17.18
N MET A 407 -32.18 17.21 16.05
CA MET A 407 -32.62 18.31 15.18
C MET A 407 -34.02 18.06 14.61
N ARG A 408 -34.29 16.86 14.09
CA ARG A 408 -35.61 16.46 13.57
C ARG A 408 -36.67 16.43 14.65
N GLN A 409 -36.34 15.97 15.86
CA GLN A 409 -37.25 15.99 16.99
C GLN A 409 -37.65 17.42 17.35
N ASN A 410 -36.68 18.35 17.41
CA ASN A 410 -36.96 19.75 17.66
C ASN A 410 -37.83 20.37 16.54
N GLN A 411 -37.52 20.07 15.27
CA GLN A 411 -38.31 20.53 14.12
C GLN A 411 -39.74 20.01 14.17
N ALA A 412 -39.95 18.74 14.53
CA ALA A 412 -41.29 18.17 14.66
C ALA A 412 -42.10 18.82 15.80
N MET A 413 -41.44 19.26 16.87
CA MET A 413 -42.09 19.90 18.01
C MET A 413 -42.38 21.40 17.79
N MET A 414 -41.45 22.12 17.15
CA MET A 414 -41.51 23.58 17.04
C MET A 414 -41.88 24.07 15.63
N GLY A 415 -41.93 23.18 14.64
CA GLY A 415 -42.14 23.52 13.23
C GLY A 415 -40.88 24.00 12.49
N GLU A 416 -39.77 24.22 13.20
CA GLU A 416 -38.52 24.75 12.65
C GLU A 416 -37.28 24.12 13.31
N TYR A 417 -36.17 24.09 12.57
CA TYR A 417 -34.89 23.69 13.14
C TYR A 417 -34.40 24.71 14.18
N PRO A 418 -33.73 24.26 15.25
CA PRO A 418 -33.30 25.14 16.34
C PRO A 418 -32.31 26.21 15.86
N ASP A 419 -32.32 27.37 16.52
CA ASP A 419 -31.30 28.38 16.30
C ASP A 419 -29.90 27.91 16.77
N LYS A 420 -28.87 28.74 16.53
CA LYS A 420 -27.48 28.41 16.88
C LYS A 420 -27.27 28.17 18.39
N GLN A 421 -27.98 28.88 19.26
CA GLN A 421 -27.82 28.73 20.71
C GLN A 421 -28.45 27.41 21.16
N LYS A 422 -29.68 27.14 20.72
CA LYS A 422 -30.38 25.91 21.04
C LYS A 422 -29.67 24.68 20.47
N PHE A 423 -29.08 24.79 19.28
CA PHE A 423 -28.24 23.74 18.71
C PHE A 423 -27.03 23.41 19.59
N LYS A 424 -26.35 24.41 20.17
CA LYS A 424 -25.26 24.19 21.13
C LYS A 424 -25.73 23.49 22.41
N GLU A 425 -26.92 23.82 22.90
CA GLU A 425 -27.51 23.13 24.05
C GLU A 425 -27.78 21.66 23.74
N LEU A 426 -28.34 21.35 22.57
CA LEU A 426 -28.60 19.98 22.13
C LEU A 426 -27.30 19.16 22.05
N LEU A 427 -26.22 19.74 21.52
CA LEU A 427 -24.89 19.08 21.53
C LEU A 427 -24.44 18.76 22.96
N LYS A 428 -24.58 19.72 23.88
CA LYS A 428 -24.21 19.54 25.29
C LYS A 428 -25.07 18.46 25.96
N GLN A 429 -26.38 18.45 25.72
CA GLN A 429 -27.32 17.45 26.23
C GLN A 429 -27.00 16.03 25.72
N ALA A 430 -26.60 15.92 24.45
CA ALA A 430 -26.15 14.66 23.86
C ALA A 430 -24.75 14.20 24.35
N GLY A 431 -24.11 14.95 25.25
CA GLY A 431 -22.74 14.68 25.71
C GLY A 431 -21.68 14.91 24.63
N LEU A 432 -22.04 15.57 23.52
CA LEU A 432 -21.17 15.81 22.38
C LEU A 432 -20.44 17.14 22.55
N ARG A 433 -19.12 17.06 22.78
CA ARG A 433 -18.26 18.23 23.01
C ARG A 433 -17.74 18.82 21.70
N TYR A 434 -18.65 19.21 20.81
CA TYR A 434 -18.29 19.89 19.56
C TYR A 434 -18.37 21.40 19.70
N GLU A 435 -17.34 22.08 19.21
CA GLU A 435 -17.37 23.50 18.92
C GLU A 435 -18.08 23.73 17.58
N VAL A 436 -19.07 24.62 17.59
CA VAL A 436 -19.83 25.00 16.38
C VAL A 436 -19.09 26.13 15.66
N ILE A 437 -18.36 25.80 14.60
CA ILE A 437 -17.62 26.76 13.77
C ILE A 437 -18.60 27.63 12.97
N SER A 438 -19.48 26.97 12.20
CA SER A 438 -20.51 27.63 11.41
C SER A 438 -21.83 26.89 11.56
N TYR A 439 -22.92 27.65 11.49
CA TYR A 439 -24.27 27.11 11.55
C TYR A 439 -25.19 28.02 10.74
N GLN A 440 -25.91 27.45 9.78
CA GLN A 440 -26.93 28.13 8.99
C GLN A 440 -28.17 27.26 8.98
N VAL A 441 -29.33 27.89 9.09
CA VAL A 441 -30.61 27.19 9.21
C VAL A 441 -31.68 27.91 8.38
N SER A 442 -32.56 27.14 7.74
CA SER A 442 -33.85 27.58 7.21
C SER A 442 -34.96 26.67 7.76
N ALA A 443 -36.22 26.93 7.40
CA ALA A 443 -37.37 26.16 7.87
C ALA A 443 -37.23 24.65 7.66
N ASP A 444 -36.60 24.25 6.55
CA ASP A 444 -36.54 22.89 6.03
C ASP A 444 -35.11 22.33 5.90
N LYS A 445 -34.07 23.12 6.11
CA LYS A 445 -32.68 22.68 5.92
C LYS A 445 -31.72 23.29 6.92
N TYR A 446 -30.58 22.63 7.15
CA TYR A 446 -29.51 23.21 7.95
C TYR A 446 -28.13 22.77 7.47
N THR A 447 -27.14 23.63 7.70
CA THR A 447 -25.72 23.31 7.56
C THR A 447 -24.99 23.64 8.85
N ALA A 448 -24.15 22.71 9.32
CA ALA A 448 -23.34 22.91 10.51
C ALA A 448 -21.92 22.44 10.24
N ARG A 449 -20.92 23.22 10.65
CA ARG A 449 -19.53 22.77 10.69
C ARG A 449 -19.10 22.64 12.13
N LEU A 450 -18.72 21.43 12.51
CA LEU A 450 -18.39 21.05 13.88
C LEU A 450 -16.92 20.72 13.99
N ASN A 451 -16.28 21.18 15.06
CA ASN A 451 -14.92 20.85 15.43
C ASN A 451 -14.92 20.15 16.78
N SER A 452 -14.19 19.06 16.92
CA SER A 452 -14.04 18.35 18.20
C SER A 452 -13.06 19.05 19.16
N GLY A 453 -12.59 20.25 18.82
CA GLY A 453 -11.60 21.02 19.59
C GLY A 453 -10.16 20.50 19.44
N SER A 454 -9.98 19.43 18.67
CA SER A 454 -8.75 18.66 18.60
C SER A 454 -8.20 18.46 17.19
N GLY A 455 -8.64 19.28 16.23
CA GLY A 455 -8.19 19.19 14.83
C GLY A 455 -8.92 18.14 14.00
N GLY A 456 -9.90 17.44 14.59
CA GLY A 456 -10.91 16.66 13.88
C GLY A 456 -12.22 17.45 13.77
N GLY A 457 -12.80 17.55 12.58
CA GLY A 457 -14.09 18.18 12.37
C GLY A 457 -14.85 17.51 11.24
N PHE A 458 -16.15 17.69 11.23
CA PHE A 458 -17.02 17.27 10.14
C PHE A 458 -18.08 18.33 9.89
N SER A 459 -18.66 18.27 8.71
CA SER A 459 -19.76 19.10 8.29
C SER A 459 -21.02 18.25 8.16
N LEU A 460 -22.13 18.83 8.62
CA LEU A 460 -23.47 18.32 8.47
C LEU A 460 -24.19 19.20 7.49
N LYS A 461 -24.88 18.59 6.54
CA LYS A 461 -25.81 19.27 5.67
C LYS A 461 -27.06 18.43 5.57
N VAL A 462 -28.19 19.05 5.81
CA VAL A 462 -29.50 18.47 5.55
C VAL A 462 -30.13 19.26 4.43
N ASP A 463 -30.65 18.55 3.43
CA ASP A 463 -31.37 19.14 2.31
C ASP A 463 -32.86 19.36 2.62
N GLU A 464 -33.59 19.92 1.65
CA GLU A 464 -35.03 20.17 1.72
C GLU A 464 -35.88 18.89 1.91
N TYR A 465 -35.32 17.71 1.62
CA TYR A 465 -35.97 16.41 1.80
C TYR A 465 -35.65 15.77 3.16
N GLY A 466 -34.85 16.44 4.00
CA GLY A 466 -34.41 15.91 5.28
C GLY A 466 -33.30 14.86 5.17
N GLN A 467 -32.61 14.74 4.04
CA GLN A 467 -31.49 13.81 3.87
C GLN A 467 -30.21 14.37 4.47
N LEU A 468 -29.55 13.59 5.32
CA LEU A 468 -28.30 13.96 5.98
C LEU A 468 -27.07 13.60 5.12
N GLU A 469 -26.31 14.61 4.74
CA GLU A 469 -24.94 14.51 4.20
C GLU A 469 -23.92 14.80 5.30
N VAL A 470 -22.89 13.95 5.41
CA VAL A 470 -21.79 14.10 6.38
C VAL A 470 -20.47 14.11 5.61
N ASN A 471 -19.73 15.23 5.68
CA ASN A 471 -18.43 15.39 5.01
C ASN A 471 -17.32 15.77 5.98
#